data_AF-A0A087BZW4-F1
#
_entry.id   AF-A0A087BZW4-F1
#
_cell.length_a   1.000
_cell.length_b   1.000
_cell.length_c   1.000
_cell.angle_alpha   90.00
_cell.angle_beta   90.00
_cell.angle_gamma   90.00
#
_symmetry.space_group_name_H-M   'P 1'
#
loop_
_entity.id
_entity.type
_entity.pdbx_description
1 polymer ?
#
loop_
_entity_poly.entity_id
_entity_poly.type
_entity_poly.pdbx_seq_one_letter_code
_entity_poly.pdbx_strand_id
1 'polypeptide(L)' 'MNWMDKRPEDLDGHRFRAATRSGGVLEGTLRIMSPHLLKDGDDLAAVIYQTPDGSMHLNDLLFSSIEVKA' A
#
# COMPACT_ATOMS: atom_id res chain seq x y z
N MET A 1 -10.73 -6.23 -4.50
CA MET A 1 -9.93 -7.23 -3.75
C MET A 1 -9.77 -6.73 -2.32
N ASN A 2 -10.00 -7.55 -1.29
CA ASN A 2 -9.61 -7.15 0.06
C ASN A 2 -8.09 -7.39 0.21
N TRP A 3 -7.31 -6.32 0.18
CA TRP A 3 -5.85 -6.38 0.31
C TRP A 3 -5.41 -6.41 1.78
N MET A 4 -6.29 -6.05 2.72
CA MET A 4 -5.97 -5.99 4.16
C MET A 4 -5.64 -7.37 4.74
N ASP A 5 -6.17 -8.44 4.14
CA ASP A 5 -5.97 -9.82 4.60
C ASP A 5 -4.83 -10.55 3.85
N LYS A 6 -4.08 -9.84 3.01
CA LYS A 6 -3.03 -10.42 2.16
C LYS A 6 -1.65 -10.20 2.75
N ARG A 7 -0.70 -11.07 2.42
CA ARG A 7 0.70 -10.83 2.77
C ARG A 7 1.35 -9.91 1.74
N PRO A 8 2.45 -9.22 2.07
CA PRO A 8 3.15 -8.37 1.12
C PRO A 8 3.55 -9.09 -0.18
N GLU A 9 3.96 -10.36 -0.12
CA GLU A 9 4.32 -11.18 -1.29
C GLU A 9 3.16 -11.38 -2.26
N ASP A 10 1.92 -11.38 -1.74
CA ASP A 10 0.72 -11.56 -2.55
C ASP A 10 0.25 -10.24 -3.21
N LEU A 11 0.92 -9.13 -2.91
CA LEU A 11 0.62 -7.78 -3.40
C LEU A 11 1.78 -7.18 -4.22
N ASP A 12 2.95 -7.81 -4.23
CA ASP A 12 4.11 -7.33 -4.99
C ASP A 12 3.81 -7.29 -6.49
N GLY A 13 4.15 -6.18 -7.13
CA GLY A 13 3.89 -5.95 -8.54
C GLY A 13 2.44 -5.58 -8.88
N HIS A 14 1.52 -5.60 -7.92
CA HIS A 14 0.15 -5.12 -8.15
C HIS A 14 0.12 -3.60 -8.32
N ARG A 15 -0.81 -3.12 -9.16
CA ARG A 15 -1.04 -1.68 -9.29
C ARG A 15 -1.89 -1.20 -8.13
N PHE A 16 -1.67 0.05 -7.73
CA PHE A 16 -2.53 0.69 -6.74
C PHE A 16 -2.90 2.11 -7.15
N ARG A 17 -3.97 2.60 -6.54
CA ARG A 17 -4.42 3.98 -6.60
C ARG A 17 -4.81 4.43 -5.20
N ALA A 18 -4.14 5.46 -4.69
CA ALA A 18 -4.36 5.98 -3.35
C ALA A 18 -4.76 7.47 -3.41
N ALA A 19 -5.73 7.86 -2.58
CA ALA A 19 -6.07 9.28 -2.39
C ALA A 19 -5.27 9.83 -1.21
N THR A 20 -4.58 10.95 -1.40
CA THR A 20 -3.88 11.65 -0.32
C THR A 20 -4.86 12.49 0.48
N ARG A 21 -4.54 12.74 1.75
CA ARG A 21 -5.35 13.66 2.57
C ARG A 21 -5.31 15.12 2.10
N SER A 22 -4.26 15.50 1.37
CA SER A 22 -4.12 16.82 0.75
C SER A 22 -4.95 17.01 -0.53
N GLY A 23 -5.72 15.99 -0.95
CA GLY A 23 -6.59 16.05 -2.13
C GLY A 23 -5.94 15.60 -3.44
N GLY A 24 -4.71 15.06 -3.39
CA GLY A 24 -4.03 14.46 -4.52
C GLY A 24 -4.42 12.99 -4.73
N VAL A 25 -4.06 12.46 -5.89
CA VAL A 25 -4.18 11.03 -6.21
C VAL A 25 -2.80 10.54 -6.62
N LEU A 26 -2.40 9.41 -6.05
CA LEU A 26 -1.15 8.73 -6.36
C LEU A 26 -1.47 7.36 -6.96
N GLU A 27 -0.81 7.04 -8.06
CA GLU A 27 -0.96 5.77 -8.76
C GLU A 27 0.43 5.20 -9.04
N GLY A 28 0.58 3.90 -8.79
CA GLY A 28 1.89 3.28 -8.85
C GLY A 28 1.83 1.77 -8.84
N THR A 29 2.99 1.16 -8.65
CA THR A 29 3.13 -0.30 -8.53
C THR A 29 3.72 -0.62 -7.16
N LEU A 30 3.04 -1.49 -6.42
CA LEU A 30 3.52 -1.93 -5.11
C LEU A 30 4.80 -2.74 -5.28
N ARG A 31 5.83 -2.40 -4.51
CA ARG A 31 7.09 -3.12 -4.42
C ARG A 31 7.40 -3.46 -2.97
N ILE A 32 7.81 -4.71 -2.74
CA ILE A 32 8.30 -5.13 -1.43
C ILE A 32 9.65 -4.48 -1.17
N MET A 33 9.69 -3.68 -0.10
CA MET A 33 10.94 -3.11 0.42
C MET A 33 11.47 -3.91 1.61
N SER A 34 10.55 -4.42 2.43
CA SER A 34 10.83 -5.35 3.53
C SER A 34 9.62 -6.28 3.71
N PRO A 35 9.75 -7.38 4.47
CA PRO A 35 8.67 -8.36 4.67
C PRO A 35 7.36 -7.80 5.24
N HIS A 36 7.34 -6.54 5.66
CA HIS A 36 6.17 -5.87 6.24
C HIS A 36 5.90 -4.50 5.61
N LEU A 37 6.54 -4.14 4.50
CA LEU A 37 6.43 -2.81 3.91
C LEU A 37 6.39 -2.84 2.39
N LEU A 38 5.31 -2.29 1.83
CA LEU A 38 5.14 -2.02 0.41
C LEU A 38 5.22 -0.52 0.14
N LYS A 39 5.91 -0.14 -0.94
CA LYS A 39 6.01 1.24 -1.43
C LYS A 39 5.84 1.31 -2.95
N ASP A 40 5.58 2.51 -3.43
CA ASP A 40 5.73 2.82 -4.85
C ASP A 40 7.21 2.93 -5.27
N GLY A 41 7.48 2.80 -6.56
CA GLY A 41 8.82 2.82 -7.14
C GLY A 41 9.64 4.09 -6.89
N ASP A 42 8.99 5.19 -6.50
CA ASP A 42 9.64 6.47 -6.16
C ASP A 42 9.94 6.62 -4.65
N ASP A 43 9.76 5.56 -3.85
CA ASP A 43 10.07 5.53 -2.41
C ASP A 43 9.30 6.52 -1.51
N LEU A 44 8.39 7.30 -2.11
CA LEU A 44 7.85 8.55 -1.58
C LEU A 44 6.76 8.39 -0.52
N ALA A 45 6.20 7.18 -0.35
CA ALA A 45 5.20 6.94 0.67
C ALA A 45 5.16 5.47 1.10
N ALA A 46 5.00 5.23 2.41
CA ALA A 46 4.65 3.91 2.94
C ALA A 46 3.19 3.65 2.58
N VAL A 47 2.94 2.76 1.62
CA VAL A 47 1.58 2.61 1.09
C VAL A 47 0.87 1.45 1.78
N ILE A 48 1.56 0.42 2.24
CA ILE A 48 0.94 -0.62 3.07
C ILE A 48 1.96 -1.22 4.03
N TYR A 49 1.62 -1.38 5.31
CA TYR A 49 2.45 -2.07 6.30
C TYR A 49 1.68 -3.19 7.00
N GLN A 50 2.38 -4.26 7.40
CA GLN A 50 1.78 -5.35 8.16
C GLN A 50 1.89 -5.08 9.67
N THR A 51 0.78 -5.19 10.39
CA THR A 51 0.74 -5.12 11.86
C THR A 51 1.05 -6.49 12.49
N PRO A 52 1.37 -6.55 13.80
CA PRO A 52 1.69 -7.81 14.47
C PRO A 52 0.58 -8.86 14.45
N ASP A 53 -0.67 -8.45 14.22
CA ASP A 53 -1.82 -9.34 14.04
C ASP A 53 -1.91 -9.93 12.61
N GLY A 54 -0.99 -9.57 11.71
CA GLY A 54 -0.92 -10.04 10.34
C GLY A 54 -1.73 -9.21 9.34
N SER A 55 -2.50 -8.23 9.80
CA SER A 55 -3.32 -7.35 8.94
C SER A 55 -2.45 -6.35 8.19
N MET A 56 -2.83 -6.02 6.97
CA MET A 56 -2.21 -4.96 6.18
C MET A 56 -2.94 -3.64 6.39
N HIS A 57 -2.18 -2.57 6.62
CA HIS A 57 -2.69 -1.24 6.92
C HIS A 57 -2.11 -0.17 5.99
N LEU A 58 -2.96 0.75 5.58
CA LEU A 58 -2.56 1.96 4.85
C LEU A 58 -1.98 2.95 5.86
N ASN A 59 -0.94 3.69 5.48
CA ASN A 59 -0.47 4.83 6.27
C ASN A 59 -1.53 5.94 6.26
N ASP A 60 -2.36 5.94 7.30
CA ASP A 60 -3.49 6.82 7.48
C ASP A 60 -3.12 8.27 7.78
N LEU A 61 -1.83 8.57 8.04
CA LEU A 61 -1.34 9.95 8.16
C LEU A 61 -1.24 10.63 6.78
N LEU A 62 -0.97 9.87 5.72
CA LEU A 62 -0.73 10.40 4.38
C LEU A 62 -1.94 10.20 3.45
N PHE A 63 -2.62 9.07 3.60
CA PHE A 63 -3.67 8.64 2.68
C PHE A 63 -5.03 8.53 3.36
N SER A 64 -6.08 8.80 2.59
CA SER A 64 -7.48 8.65 3.01
C SER A 64 -8.09 7.35 2.49
N SER A 65 -7.57 6.79 1.39
CA SER A 65 -8.02 5.52 0.83
C SER A 65 -6.98 4.92 -0.12
N ILE A 66 -7.10 3.61 -0.37
CA ILE A 66 -6.33 2.90 -1.39
C ILE A 66 -7.17 1.80 -2.04
N GLU A 67 -7.02 1.66 -3.35
CA GLU A 67 -7.47 0.54 -4.15
C GLU A 67 -6.26 -0.22 -4.69
N VAL A 68 -6.24 -1.55 -4.55
CA VAL A 68 -5.23 -2.43 -5.15
C VAL A 68 -5.87 -3.26 -6.25
N LYS A 69 -5.25 -3.24 -7.43
CA LYS A 69 -5.67 -3.93 -8.65
C LYS A 69 -4.69 -5.07 -8.94
N ALA A 70 -5.23 -6.26 -9.22
CA ALA A 70 -4.47 -7.41 -9.71
C ALA A 70 -4.12 -7.24 -11.19
#